data_AF-A0A7S2I4L3-F1
#
_entry.id   AF-A0A7S2I4L3-F1
#
_cell.length_a   1.000
_cell.length_b   1.000
_cell.length_c   1.000
_cell.angle_alpha   90.00
_cell.angle_beta   90.00
_cell.angle_gamma   90.00
#
_symmetry.space_group_name_H-M   'P 1'
#
loop_
_entity.id
_entity.type
_entity.pdbx_description
1 polymer ?
#
loop_
_entity_poly.entity_id
_entity_poly.type
_entity_poly.pdbx_seq_one_letter_code
_entity_poly.pdbx_strand_id
1 'polypeptide(L)'
;ESVDALANAIAVLKAQNYDRPQAEMLLQKMAAKSPGMRRVLAAFLEEKADGAPAVAAYEFQSGGIIGVLEKLHKEFKEGLRDVENGEANAAHAHDLEMLHISNTLNVLNKDRSEKAELKGQEAAASSAAKGQLLETKADLAADKELLAETKSTFAVKQRTYEQNQLIRKQELEAIAKAIEIISNPTVADSYSTHVNLVETSAKSIAPHVAFFQESSQKASVRAAARDSAVKFLRSKAQALSSKVLATAAADIAENPFAKVVEMMKSLLARLKEE
;
A
#
# COMPACT_ATOMS: atom_id res chain seq x y z
N GLU A 1 -52.25 -23.60 -20.91
CA GLU A 1 -52.65 -24.49 -22.04
C GLU A 1 -53.69 -25.55 -21.65
N SER A 2 -53.36 -26.55 -20.84
CA SER A 2 -54.32 -27.62 -20.46
C SER A 2 -55.49 -27.10 -19.60
N VAL A 3 -55.22 -26.19 -18.66
CA VAL A 3 -56.27 -25.48 -17.89
C VAL A 3 -57.19 -24.67 -18.81
N ASP A 4 -56.63 -23.93 -19.76
CA ASP A 4 -57.39 -23.10 -20.71
C ASP A 4 -58.22 -23.94 -21.67
N ALA A 5 -57.67 -25.06 -22.15
CA ALA A 5 -58.37 -26.01 -23.00
C ALA A 5 -59.58 -26.63 -22.28
N LEU A 6 -59.43 -26.99 -20.99
CA LEU A 6 -60.53 -27.48 -20.16
C LEU A 6 -61.58 -26.40 -19.90
N ALA A 7 -61.17 -25.16 -19.61
CA ALA A 7 -62.09 -24.04 -19.42
C ALA A 7 -62.94 -23.80 -20.68
N ASN A 8 -62.31 -23.80 -21.85
CA ASN A 8 -63.00 -23.63 -23.13
C ASN A 8 -63.91 -24.82 -23.45
N ALA A 9 -63.46 -26.06 -23.20
CA ALA A 9 -64.28 -27.26 -23.41
C ALA A 9 -65.52 -27.28 -22.51
N ILE A 10 -65.38 -26.91 -21.22
CA ILE A 10 -66.50 -26.79 -20.29
C ILE A 10 -67.48 -25.71 -20.77
N ALA A 11 -66.98 -24.56 -21.22
CA ALA A 11 -67.82 -23.47 -21.74
C ALA A 11 -68.64 -23.90 -22.97
N VAL A 12 -68.01 -24.60 -23.92
CA VAL A 12 -68.68 -25.09 -25.14
C VAL A 12 -69.72 -26.17 -24.80
N LEU A 13 -69.39 -27.11 -23.91
CA LEU A 13 -70.31 -28.18 -23.52
C LEU A 13 -71.51 -27.66 -22.72
N LYS A 14 -71.30 -26.65 -21.86
CA LYS A 14 -72.41 -25.96 -21.17
C LYS A 14 -73.29 -25.17 -22.14
N ALA A 15 -72.71 -24.52 -23.15
CA ALA A 15 -73.46 -23.80 -24.17
C ALA A 15 -74.30 -24.74 -25.06
N GLN A 16 -73.88 -26.00 -25.22
CA GLN A 16 -74.63 -27.02 -25.97
C GLN A 16 -75.60 -27.86 -25.10
N ASN A 17 -75.80 -27.49 -23.84
CA ASN A 17 -76.66 -28.20 -22.89
C ASN A 17 -78.15 -27.90 -23.13
N TYR A 18 -78.70 -28.43 -24.21
CA TYR A 18 -80.12 -28.38 -24.55
C TYR A 18 -80.52 -29.63 -25.35
N ASP A 19 -81.76 -30.07 -25.17
CA ASP A 19 -82.27 -31.25 -25.87
C ASP A 19 -82.44 -30.96 -27.36
N ARG A 20 -82.01 -31.91 -28.20
CA ARG A 20 -82.08 -31.77 -29.65
C ARG A 20 -83.27 -32.56 -30.20
N PRO A 21 -84.23 -31.91 -30.91
CA PRO A 21 -85.26 -32.61 -31.64
C PRO A 21 -84.65 -33.23 -32.90
N GLN A 22 -84.01 -34.39 -32.76
CA GLN A 22 -83.18 -34.96 -33.84
C GLN A 22 -83.99 -35.57 -34.98
N ALA A 23 -85.20 -36.08 -34.72
CA ALA A 23 -85.97 -36.73 -35.78
C ALA A 23 -86.49 -35.73 -36.83
N GLU A 24 -87.11 -34.63 -36.40
CA GLU A 24 -87.80 -33.72 -37.31
C GLU A 24 -86.86 -32.76 -38.05
N MET A 25 -85.89 -32.16 -37.35
CA MET A 25 -84.96 -31.21 -37.98
C MET A 25 -84.02 -31.87 -38.99
N LEU A 26 -83.61 -33.13 -38.75
CA LEU A 26 -82.74 -33.85 -39.68
C LEU A 26 -83.52 -34.22 -40.96
N LEU A 27 -84.74 -34.74 -40.79
CA LEU A 27 -85.64 -35.05 -41.91
C LEU A 27 -85.95 -33.79 -42.73
N GLN A 28 -86.21 -32.64 -42.07
CA GLN A 28 -86.49 -31.38 -42.75
C GLN A 28 -85.30 -30.87 -43.57
N LYS A 29 -84.07 -30.97 -43.04
CA LYS A 29 -82.84 -30.63 -43.77
C LYS A 29 -82.56 -31.58 -44.93
N MET A 30 -82.86 -32.88 -44.78
CA MET A 30 -82.69 -33.86 -45.86
C MET A 30 -83.75 -33.72 -46.97
N ALA A 31 -84.99 -33.37 -46.63
CA ALA A 31 -86.07 -33.08 -47.58
C ALA A 31 -85.85 -31.80 -48.39
N ALA A 32 -85.08 -30.84 -47.84
CA ALA A 32 -84.64 -29.66 -48.59
C ALA A 32 -83.60 -30.02 -49.67
N LYS A 33 -82.73 -31.00 -49.41
CA LYS A 33 -81.58 -31.37 -50.26
C LYS A 33 -81.88 -32.48 -51.27
N SER A 34 -82.85 -33.35 -50.99
CA SER A 34 -83.29 -34.44 -51.87
C SER A 34 -84.80 -34.41 -52.10
N PRO A 35 -85.29 -34.32 -53.36
CA PRO A 35 -86.72 -34.28 -53.66
C PRO A 35 -87.50 -35.52 -53.22
N GLY A 36 -86.85 -36.70 -53.21
CA GLY A 36 -87.46 -37.97 -52.82
C GLY A 36 -87.81 -38.06 -51.33
N MET A 37 -87.07 -37.36 -50.48
CA MET A 37 -87.27 -37.36 -49.03
C MET A 37 -88.45 -36.50 -48.56
N ARG A 38 -89.00 -35.64 -49.43
CA ARG A 38 -90.22 -34.84 -49.11
C ARG A 38 -91.45 -35.71 -48.92
N ARG A 39 -91.55 -36.81 -49.68
CA ARG A 39 -92.65 -37.78 -49.55
C ARG A 39 -92.55 -38.58 -48.26
N VAL A 40 -91.33 -38.98 -47.88
CA VAL A 40 -91.05 -39.65 -46.61
C VAL A 40 -91.37 -38.73 -45.42
N LEU A 41 -91.07 -37.44 -45.55
CA LEU A 41 -91.39 -36.44 -44.53
C LEU A 41 -92.89 -36.18 -44.40
N ALA A 42 -93.62 -36.12 -45.52
CA ALA A 42 -95.07 -35.99 -45.54
C ALA A 42 -95.76 -37.23 -44.95
N ALA A 43 -95.31 -38.43 -45.33
CA ALA A 43 -95.82 -39.69 -44.77
C ALA A 43 -95.54 -39.81 -43.26
N PHE A 44 -94.36 -39.38 -42.82
CA PHE A 44 -94.00 -39.36 -41.39
C PHE A 44 -94.82 -38.34 -40.58
N LEU A 45 -95.21 -37.20 -41.18
CA LEU A 45 -96.12 -36.23 -40.57
C LEU A 45 -97.57 -36.74 -40.50
N GLU A 46 -98.01 -37.50 -41.51
CA GLU A 46 -99.32 -38.16 -41.53
C GLU A 46 -99.41 -39.30 -40.49
N GLU A 47 -98.38 -40.14 -40.39
CA GLU A 47 -98.31 -41.25 -39.41
C GLU A 47 -98.30 -40.75 -37.95
N LYS A 48 -97.85 -39.52 -37.72
CA LYS A 48 -97.84 -38.89 -36.39
C LYS A 48 -99.23 -38.42 -35.91
N ALA A 49 -100.23 -38.38 -36.77
CA ALA A 49 -101.59 -38.01 -36.40
C ALA A 49 -102.27 -39.06 -35.49
N ASP A 50 -101.78 -40.31 -35.53
CA ASP A 50 -102.26 -41.41 -34.68
C ASP A 50 -101.29 -41.69 -33.51
N GLY A 51 -101.32 -40.82 -32.50
CA GLY A 51 -101.02 -41.14 -31.09
C GLY A 51 -99.66 -41.77 -30.71
N ALA A 52 -98.70 -41.91 -31.61
CA ALA A 52 -97.39 -42.49 -31.30
C ALA A 52 -96.59 -41.53 -30.40
N PRO A 53 -95.99 -42.02 -29.29
CA PRO A 53 -95.20 -41.17 -28.41
C PRO A 53 -94.07 -40.54 -29.22
N ALA A 54 -93.90 -39.21 -29.07
CA ALA A 54 -92.79 -38.49 -29.69
C ALA A 54 -91.50 -39.25 -29.40
N VAL A 55 -90.88 -39.80 -30.44
CA VAL A 55 -89.61 -40.54 -30.37
C VAL A 55 -88.69 -39.74 -29.47
N ALA A 56 -88.30 -40.33 -28.34
CA ALA A 56 -87.60 -39.67 -27.26
C ALA A 56 -86.50 -38.77 -27.84
N ALA A 57 -86.64 -37.47 -27.62
CA ALA A 57 -85.59 -36.52 -27.90
C ALA A 57 -84.30 -37.10 -27.32
N TYR A 58 -83.18 -36.99 -28.06
CA TYR A 58 -81.90 -37.36 -27.50
C TYR A 58 -81.65 -36.45 -26.30
N GLU A 59 -81.87 -36.99 -25.10
CA GLU A 59 -81.65 -36.32 -23.83
C GLU A 59 -80.14 -36.16 -23.67
N PHE A 60 -79.70 -34.93 -23.39
CA PHE A 60 -78.28 -34.64 -23.27
C PHE A 60 -77.65 -35.39 -22.07
N GLN A 61 -76.95 -36.51 -22.35
CA GLN A 61 -76.35 -37.35 -21.31
C GLN A 61 -74.98 -36.85 -20.81
N SER A 62 -74.50 -35.71 -21.32
CA SER A 62 -73.14 -35.19 -21.06
C SER A 62 -73.00 -34.44 -19.73
N GLY A 63 -74.05 -34.30 -18.93
CA GLY A 63 -73.99 -33.62 -17.62
C GLY A 63 -72.96 -34.22 -16.67
N GLY A 64 -72.83 -35.56 -16.65
CA GLY A 64 -71.80 -36.25 -15.86
C GLY A 64 -70.37 -35.96 -16.36
N ILE A 65 -70.18 -35.82 -17.67
CA ILE A 65 -68.90 -35.52 -18.30
C ILE A 65 -68.46 -34.09 -17.97
N ILE A 66 -69.40 -33.13 -17.97
CA ILE A 66 -69.13 -31.75 -17.54
C ILE A 66 -68.65 -31.73 -16.09
N GLY A 67 -69.30 -32.49 -15.19
CA GLY A 67 -68.87 -32.59 -13.78
C GLY A 67 -67.46 -33.18 -13.60
N VAL A 68 -67.06 -34.14 -14.43
CA VAL A 68 -65.69 -34.69 -14.44
C VAL A 68 -64.69 -33.65 -14.96
N LEU A 69 -65.02 -32.95 -16.05
CA LEU A 69 -64.16 -31.90 -16.60
C LEU A 69 -63.99 -30.72 -15.63
N GLU A 70 -65.04 -30.34 -14.90
CA GLU A 70 -64.96 -29.31 -13.87
C GLU A 70 -64.06 -29.70 -12.70
N LYS A 71 -64.13 -30.95 -12.24
CA LYS A 71 -63.21 -31.48 -11.22
C LYS A 71 -61.77 -31.48 -11.72
N LEU A 72 -61.53 -32.00 -12.93
CA LEU A 72 -60.19 -32.02 -13.54
C LEU A 72 -59.63 -30.60 -13.73
N HIS A 73 -60.47 -29.65 -14.13
CA HIS A 73 -60.08 -28.25 -14.26
C HIS A 73 -59.73 -27.61 -12.91
N LYS A 74 -60.45 -27.95 -11.84
CA LYS A 74 -60.12 -27.50 -10.48
C LYS A 74 -58.79 -28.10 -10.01
N GLU A 75 -58.59 -29.40 -10.16
CA GLU A 75 -57.35 -30.09 -9.80
C GLU A 75 -56.15 -29.55 -10.58
N PHE A 76 -56.30 -29.28 -11.88
CA PHE A 76 -55.22 -28.72 -12.69
C PHE A 76 -54.92 -27.26 -12.33
N LYS A 77 -55.91 -26.47 -11.89
CA LYS A 77 -55.69 -25.12 -11.37
C LYS A 77 -54.97 -25.13 -10.02
N GLU A 78 -55.34 -26.04 -9.13
CA GLU A 78 -54.67 -26.22 -7.85
C GLU A 78 -53.22 -26.70 -8.08
N GLY A 79 -53.02 -27.72 -8.92
CA GLY A 79 -51.69 -28.18 -9.31
C GLY A 79 -50.83 -27.10 -9.99
N LEU A 80 -51.43 -26.27 -10.84
CA LEU A 80 -50.72 -25.13 -11.46
C LEU A 80 -50.27 -24.13 -10.38
N ARG A 81 -51.14 -23.74 -9.45
CA ARG A 81 -50.77 -22.85 -8.35
C ARG A 81 -49.67 -23.44 -7.48
N ASP A 82 -49.74 -24.74 -7.19
CA ASP A 82 -48.73 -25.41 -6.35
C ASP A 82 -47.37 -25.45 -7.05
N VAL A 83 -47.34 -25.71 -8.36
CA VAL A 83 -46.13 -25.66 -9.17
C VAL A 83 -45.58 -24.23 -9.28
N GLU A 84 -46.42 -23.24 -9.57
CA GLU A 84 -46.03 -21.82 -9.64
C GLU A 84 -45.45 -21.33 -8.29
N ASN A 85 -46.10 -21.70 -7.18
CA ASN A 85 -45.59 -21.38 -5.84
C ASN A 85 -44.29 -22.12 -5.53
N GLY A 86 -44.19 -23.40 -5.93
CA GLY A 86 -42.99 -24.20 -5.76
C GLY A 86 -41.81 -23.62 -6.54
N GLU A 87 -42.02 -23.23 -7.79
CA GLU A 87 -41.03 -22.59 -8.65
C GLU A 87 -40.62 -21.22 -8.11
N ALA A 88 -41.58 -20.38 -7.69
CA ALA A 88 -41.30 -19.08 -7.09
C ALA A 88 -40.46 -19.22 -5.80
N ASN A 89 -40.79 -20.18 -4.94
CA ASN A 89 -40.02 -20.47 -3.73
C ASN A 89 -38.61 -20.99 -4.05
N ALA A 90 -38.49 -21.88 -5.04
CA ALA A 90 -37.20 -22.42 -5.47
C ALA A 90 -36.30 -21.33 -6.08
N ALA A 91 -36.85 -20.48 -6.95
CA ALA A 91 -36.14 -19.33 -7.52
C ALA A 91 -35.69 -18.36 -6.42
N HIS A 92 -36.58 -18.04 -5.47
CA HIS A 92 -36.24 -17.15 -4.36
C HIS A 92 -35.15 -17.73 -3.45
N ALA A 93 -35.24 -19.03 -3.12
CA ALA A 93 -34.22 -19.70 -2.32
C ALA A 93 -32.85 -19.70 -3.02
N HIS A 94 -32.84 -19.97 -4.32
CA HIS A 94 -31.63 -19.89 -5.15
C HIS A 94 -31.04 -18.47 -5.16
N ASP A 95 -31.86 -17.43 -5.33
CA ASP A 95 -31.38 -16.04 -5.34
C ASP A 95 -30.79 -15.62 -3.98
N LEU A 96 -31.41 -16.03 -2.88
CA LEU A 96 -30.87 -15.81 -1.54
C LEU A 96 -29.55 -16.54 -1.33
N GLU A 97 -29.43 -17.78 -1.79
CA GLU A 97 -28.20 -18.56 -1.69
C GLU A 97 -27.08 -17.95 -2.53
N MET A 98 -27.38 -17.53 -3.75
CA MET A 98 -26.42 -16.84 -4.62
C MET A 98 -25.95 -15.52 -4.02
N LEU A 99 -26.85 -14.75 -3.40
CA LEU A 99 -26.50 -13.51 -2.70
C LEU A 99 -25.61 -13.79 -1.49
N HIS A 100 -25.95 -14.81 -0.69
CA HIS A 100 -25.14 -15.22 0.46
C HIS A 100 -23.74 -15.68 0.05
N ILE A 101 -23.64 -16.54 -0.97
CA ILE A 101 -22.36 -17.03 -1.50
C ILE A 101 -21.53 -15.87 -2.05
N SER A 102 -22.15 -14.97 -2.83
CA SER A 102 -21.46 -13.80 -3.38
C SER A 102 -20.90 -12.89 -2.29
N ASN A 103 -21.69 -12.57 -1.27
CA ASN A 103 -21.24 -11.79 -0.12
C ASN A 103 -20.12 -12.48 0.65
N THR A 104 -20.26 -13.80 0.87
CA THR A 104 -19.23 -14.60 1.55
C THR A 104 -17.93 -14.61 0.77
N LEU A 105 -17.99 -14.78 -0.56
CA LEU A 105 -16.80 -14.73 -1.42
C LEU A 105 -16.12 -13.37 -1.38
N ASN A 106 -16.89 -12.27 -1.39
CA ASN A 106 -16.33 -10.93 -1.32
C ASN A 106 -15.58 -10.69 0.00
N VAL A 107 -16.16 -11.10 1.12
CA VAL A 107 -15.52 -11.00 2.44
C VAL A 107 -14.27 -11.88 2.49
N LEU A 108 -14.37 -13.15 2.10
CA LEU A 108 -13.23 -14.08 2.13
C LEU A 108 -12.09 -13.65 1.20
N ASN A 109 -12.39 -13.09 0.03
CA ASN A 109 -11.38 -12.57 -0.88
C ASN A 109 -10.67 -11.33 -0.30
N LYS A 110 -11.43 -10.43 0.33
CA LYS A 110 -10.86 -9.27 1.03
C LYS A 110 -9.94 -9.71 2.17
N ASP A 111 -10.42 -10.59 3.05
CA ASP A 111 -9.63 -11.16 4.15
C ASP A 111 -8.37 -11.86 3.65
N ARG A 112 -8.46 -12.60 2.53
CA ARG A 112 -7.29 -13.26 1.93
C ARG A 112 -6.27 -12.24 1.45
N SER A 113 -6.71 -11.16 0.82
CA SER A 113 -5.82 -10.10 0.33
C SER A 113 -5.13 -9.39 1.48
N GLU A 114 -5.88 -8.99 2.51
CA GLU A 114 -5.34 -8.32 3.71
C GLU A 114 -4.33 -9.22 4.44
N LYS A 115 -4.65 -10.50 4.64
CA LYS A 115 -3.73 -11.47 5.25
C LYS A 115 -2.47 -11.71 4.41
N ALA A 116 -2.59 -11.73 3.08
CA ALA A 116 -1.44 -11.86 2.19
C ALA A 116 -0.51 -10.64 2.27
N GLU A 117 -1.08 -9.44 2.31
CA GLU A 117 -0.33 -8.19 2.47
C GLU A 117 0.36 -8.13 3.84
N LEU A 118 -0.37 -8.39 4.93
CA LEU A 118 0.19 -8.43 6.29
C LEU A 118 1.32 -9.45 6.40
N LYS A 119 1.16 -10.64 5.81
CA LYS A 119 2.23 -11.65 5.77
C LYS A 119 3.48 -11.13 5.05
N GLY A 120 3.30 -10.40 3.94
CA GLY A 120 4.41 -9.79 3.21
C GLY A 120 5.12 -8.72 4.04
N GLN A 121 4.37 -7.82 4.67
CA GLN A 121 4.89 -6.77 5.54
C GLN A 121 5.66 -7.36 6.74
N GLU A 122 5.08 -8.33 7.43
CA GLU A 122 5.70 -8.96 8.60
C GLU A 122 6.96 -9.75 8.23
N ALA A 123 6.95 -10.44 7.08
CA ALA A 123 8.14 -11.13 6.59
C ALA A 123 9.29 -10.17 6.25
N ALA A 124 8.97 -9.01 5.66
CA ALA A 124 9.95 -7.95 5.39
C ALA A 124 10.48 -7.34 6.68
N ALA A 125 9.60 -6.99 7.63
CA ALA A 125 9.96 -6.45 8.93
C ALA A 125 10.85 -7.42 9.74
N SER A 126 10.48 -8.70 9.79
CA SER A 126 11.29 -9.75 10.42
C SER A 126 12.68 -9.85 9.78
N SER A 127 12.76 -9.78 8.45
CA SER A 127 14.06 -9.85 7.74
C SER A 127 14.93 -8.63 8.03
N ALA A 128 14.34 -7.43 8.01
CA ALA A 128 15.04 -6.19 8.36
C ALA A 128 15.53 -6.20 9.81
N ALA A 129 14.69 -6.62 10.77
CA ALA A 129 15.06 -6.73 12.17
C ALA A 129 16.19 -7.75 12.40
N LYS A 130 16.19 -8.88 11.67
CA LYS A 130 17.31 -9.84 11.71
C LYS A 130 18.60 -9.24 11.16
N GLY A 131 18.52 -8.47 10.07
CA GLY A 131 19.67 -7.75 9.51
C GLY A 131 20.26 -6.76 10.52
N GLN A 132 19.41 -5.91 11.10
CA GLN A 132 19.81 -4.95 12.13
C GLN A 132 20.40 -5.62 13.37
N LEU A 133 19.86 -6.77 13.80
CA LEU A 133 20.42 -7.54 14.91
C LEU A 133 21.85 -8.04 14.61
N LEU A 134 22.13 -8.46 13.38
CA LEU A 134 23.46 -8.92 12.99
C LEU A 134 24.46 -7.75 12.95
N GLU A 135 24.05 -6.63 12.35
CA GLU A 135 24.86 -5.40 12.28
C GLU A 135 25.18 -4.87 13.69
N THR A 136 24.17 -4.69 14.53
CA THR A 136 24.35 -4.22 15.93
C THR A 136 25.22 -5.15 16.77
N LYS A 137 25.18 -6.47 16.51
CA LYS A 137 26.09 -7.42 17.17
C LYS A 137 27.54 -7.27 16.70
N ALA A 138 27.74 -6.99 15.42
CA ALA A 138 29.07 -6.73 14.87
C ALA A 138 29.64 -5.42 15.44
N ASP A 139 28.85 -4.36 15.46
CA ASP A 139 29.23 -3.05 16.03
C ASP A 139 29.58 -3.19 17.51
N LEU A 140 28.74 -3.90 18.29
CA LEU A 140 29.02 -4.15 19.71
C LEU A 140 30.31 -4.93 19.94
N ALA A 141 30.67 -5.85 19.05
CA ALA A 141 31.94 -6.57 19.13
C ALA A 141 33.12 -5.63 18.85
N ALA A 142 33.02 -4.80 17.80
CA ALA A 142 34.03 -3.81 17.47
C ALA A 142 34.22 -2.77 18.58
N ASP A 143 33.13 -2.26 19.16
CA ASP A 143 33.16 -1.31 20.27
C ASP A 143 33.83 -1.90 21.52
N LYS A 144 33.61 -3.19 21.80
CA LYS A 144 34.28 -3.89 22.91
C LYS A 144 35.79 -3.99 22.69
N GLU A 145 36.22 -4.27 21.46
CA GLU A 145 37.64 -4.34 21.10
C GLU A 145 38.28 -2.96 21.23
N LEU A 146 37.66 -1.93 20.65
CA LEU A 146 38.09 -0.53 20.77
C LEU A 146 38.19 -0.10 22.24
N LEU A 147 37.21 -0.44 23.06
CA LEU A 147 37.21 -0.14 24.49
C LEU A 147 38.37 -0.83 25.23
N ALA A 148 38.70 -2.06 24.86
CA ALA A 148 39.85 -2.77 25.43
C ALA A 148 41.18 -2.12 25.02
N GLU A 149 41.35 -1.79 23.74
CA GLU A 149 42.55 -1.14 23.21
C GLU A 149 42.76 0.26 23.80
N THR A 150 41.69 1.06 23.88
CA THR A 150 41.74 2.41 24.45
C THR A 150 42.08 2.38 25.94
N LYS A 151 41.54 1.43 26.71
CA LYS A 151 41.91 1.24 28.12
C LYS A 151 43.38 0.84 28.28
N SER A 152 43.87 -0.07 27.44
CA SER A 152 45.29 -0.47 27.45
C SER A 152 46.21 0.71 27.14
N THR A 153 45.90 1.45 26.07
CA THR A 153 46.64 2.65 25.66
C THR A 153 46.62 3.73 26.73
N PHE A 154 45.47 3.94 27.38
CA PHE A 154 45.32 4.89 28.47
C PHE A 154 46.20 4.51 29.66
N ALA A 155 46.24 3.24 30.07
CA ALA A 155 47.07 2.78 31.16
C ALA A 155 48.58 2.99 30.89
N VAL A 156 49.04 2.72 29.66
CA VAL A 156 50.42 2.98 29.26
C VAL A 156 50.73 4.47 29.28
N LYS A 157 49.86 5.31 28.69
CA LYS A 157 50.03 6.77 28.67
C LYS A 157 50.01 7.39 30.06
N GLN A 158 49.16 6.88 30.95
CA GLN A 158 49.12 7.34 32.34
C GLN A 158 50.45 7.05 33.04
N ARG A 159 50.99 5.84 32.90
CA ARG A 159 52.28 5.46 33.50
C ARG A 159 53.42 6.33 32.95
N THR A 160 53.49 6.54 31.65
CA THR A 160 54.56 7.37 31.05
C THR A 160 54.41 8.83 31.45
N TYR A 161 53.18 9.35 31.56
CA TYR A 161 52.93 10.70 32.06
C TYR A 161 53.42 10.86 33.51
N GLU A 162 53.08 9.93 34.41
CA GLU A 162 53.52 9.96 35.81
C GLU A 162 55.04 9.90 35.94
N GLN A 163 55.71 9.04 35.16
CA GLN A 163 57.17 8.97 35.10
C GLN A 163 57.78 10.29 34.61
N ASN A 164 57.21 10.89 33.56
CA ASN A 164 57.67 12.19 33.06
C ASN A 164 57.45 13.31 34.07
N GLN A 165 56.36 13.30 34.85
CA GLN A 165 56.15 14.26 35.93
C GLN A 165 57.21 14.13 37.03
N LEU A 166 57.61 12.89 37.36
CA LEU A 166 58.69 12.65 38.32
C LEU A 166 60.03 13.18 37.81
N ILE A 167 60.40 12.81 36.57
CA ILE A 167 61.65 13.27 35.93
C ILE A 167 61.66 14.79 35.85
N ARG A 168 60.57 15.42 35.43
CA ARG A 168 60.46 16.88 35.34
C ARG A 168 60.68 17.57 36.69
N LYS A 169 60.21 16.99 37.80
CA LYS A 169 60.51 17.52 39.14
C LYS A 169 62.01 17.47 39.44
N GLN A 170 62.65 16.35 39.14
CA GLN A 170 64.10 16.18 39.31
C GLN A 170 64.91 17.12 38.42
N GLU A 171 64.48 17.33 37.16
CA GLU A 171 65.09 18.29 36.24
C GLU A 171 64.98 19.72 36.77
N LEU A 172 63.81 20.13 37.28
CA LEU A 172 63.63 21.45 37.89
C LEU A 172 64.52 21.64 39.12
N GLU A 173 64.67 20.62 39.98
CA GLU A 173 65.60 20.66 41.12
C GLU A 173 67.06 20.75 40.67
N ALA A 174 67.45 20.02 39.62
CA ALA A 174 68.80 20.08 39.06
C ALA A 174 69.10 21.45 38.45
N ILE A 175 68.15 22.04 37.71
CA ILE A 175 68.25 23.39 37.15
C ILE A 175 68.34 24.41 38.29
N ALA A 176 67.54 24.28 39.35
CA ALA A 176 67.60 25.17 40.50
C ALA A 176 68.99 25.12 41.18
N LYS A 177 69.56 23.92 41.37
CA LYS A 177 70.93 23.76 41.89
C LYS A 177 71.99 24.34 40.94
N ALA A 178 71.83 24.17 39.63
CA ALA A 178 72.75 24.77 38.66
C ALA A 178 72.71 26.30 38.72
N ILE A 179 71.51 26.89 38.84
CA ILE A 179 71.33 28.33 39.06
C ILE A 179 72.02 28.75 40.36
N GLU A 180 71.87 28.00 41.45
CA GLU A 180 72.53 28.27 42.73
C GLU A 180 74.06 28.26 42.62
N ILE A 181 74.64 27.24 41.98
CA ILE A 181 76.09 27.12 41.76
C ILE A 181 76.61 28.29 40.91
N ILE A 182 75.93 28.62 39.80
CA ILE A 182 76.34 29.73 38.93
C ILE A 182 76.16 31.08 39.63
N SER A 183 75.16 31.22 40.49
CA SER A 183 74.90 32.45 41.25
C SER A 183 75.82 32.61 42.47
N ASN A 184 76.62 31.59 42.83
CA ASN A 184 77.59 31.71 43.91
C ASN A 184 78.70 32.70 43.50
N PRO A 185 79.01 33.72 44.34
CA PRO A 185 79.95 34.80 43.97
C PRO A 185 81.33 34.28 43.58
N THR A 186 81.80 33.18 44.20
CA THR A 186 83.11 32.56 43.89
C THR A 186 83.19 32.03 42.45
N VAL A 187 82.07 31.52 41.92
CA VAL A 187 81.96 30.98 40.56
C VAL A 187 81.68 32.13 39.58
N ALA A 188 80.77 33.05 39.91
CA ALA A 188 80.48 34.23 39.09
C ALA A 188 81.74 35.09 38.81
N ASP A 189 82.59 35.29 39.82
CA ASP A 189 83.84 36.05 39.67
C ASP A 189 84.85 35.30 38.76
N SER A 190 84.96 33.98 38.89
CA SER A 190 85.82 33.14 38.04
C SER A 190 85.36 33.04 36.57
N TYR A 191 84.05 33.09 36.33
CA TYR A 191 83.49 33.16 34.96
C TYR A 191 83.75 34.54 34.32
N SER A 192 83.70 35.62 35.11
CA SER A 192 83.98 36.98 34.62
C SER A 192 85.43 37.19 34.16
N THR A 193 86.38 36.45 34.73
CA THR A 193 87.81 36.55 34.39
C THR A 193 88.23 35.67 33.21
N HIS A 194 87.49 34.60 32.89
CA HIS A 194 87.90 33.59 31.90
C HIS A 194 86.93 33.36 30.74
N VAL A 195 85.69 33.86 30.81
CA VAL A 195 84.69 33.71 29.73
C VAL A 195 84.32 35.10 29.19
N ASN A 196 85.01 35.52 28.13
CA ASN A 196 84.55 36.62 27.27
C ASN A 196 83.39 36.10 26.41
N LEU A 197 82.17 36.14 26.94
CA LEU A 197 80.97 35.83 26.18
C LEU A 197 80.73 36.94 25.14
N VAL A 198 81.14 36.71 23.89
CA VAL A 198 80.92 37.59 22.74
C VAL A 198 79.46 37.46 22.26
N GLU A 199 78.51 37.77 23.13
CA GLU A 199 77.11 38.02 22.75
C GLU A 199 76.55 39.24 23.50
N THR A 200 77.30 40.34 23.49
CA THR A 200 76.71 41.67 23.70
C THR A 200 76.24 42.22 22.36
N SER A 201 75.20 41.61 21.79
CA SER A 201 74.41 42.21 20.70
C SER A 201 72.91 42.00 20.85
N ALA A 202 72.40 41.83 22.07
CA ALA A 202 70.96 41.96 22.34
C ALA A 202 70.61 43.41 22.70
N LYS A 203 70.75 44.32 21.74
CA LYS A 203 70.01 45.60 21.78
C LYS A 203 68.57 45.26 21.38
N SER A 204 67.66 45.33 22.34
CA SER A 204 66.21 45.19 22.24
C SER A 204 65.64 43.86 21.69
N ILE A 205 65.35 42.92 22.59
CA ILE A 205 64.25 41.97 22.37
C ILE A 205 63.22 42.27 23.46
N ALA A 206 62.16 42.97 23.06
CA ALA A 206 60.93 43.10 23.85
C ALA A 206 60.36 41.70 24.17
N PRO A 207 59.60 41.53 25.26
CA PRO A 207 59.05 40.24 25.65
C PRO A 207 57.85 39.91 24.75
N HIS A 208 58.12 39.48 23.53
CA HIS A 208 57.14 38.80 22.70
C HIS A 208 57.73 37.43 22.40
N VAL A 209 57.37 36.48 23.26
CA VAL A 209 57.45 35.04 22.96
C VAL A 209 56.70 34.84 21.65
N ALA A 210 57.42 34.81 20.54
CA ALA A 210 56.90 34.44 19.23
C ALA A 210 56.64 32.93 19.28
N PHE A 211 55.51 32.58 19.88
CA PHE A 211 54.95 31.24 19.82
C PHE A 211 54.56 30.99 18.35
N PHE A 212 55.38 30.23 17.64
CA PHE A 212 55.20 29.89 16.23
C PHE A 212 53.99 28.93 16.09
N GLN A 213 52.77 29.49 16.09
CA GLN A 213 51.54 28.77 15.78
C GLN A 213 51.45 28.50 14.28
N GLU A 214 51.98 27.35 13.86
CA GLU A 214 52.06 26.90 12.45
C GLU A 214 50.69 26.51 11.83
N SER A 215 49.61 26.47 12.62
CA SER A 215 48.30 26.00 12.15
C SER A 215 47.42 27.08 11.49
N SER A 216 47.59 28.36 11.82
CA SER A 216 46.77 29.46 11.28
C SER A 216 47.33 30.08 9.99
N GLN A 217 48.65 30.05 9.80
CA GLN A 217 49.30 30.60 8.60
C GLN A 217 49.03 29.76 7.34
N LYS A 218 48.92 28.43 7.43
CA LYS A 218 48.64 27.56 6.26
C LYS A 218 47.23 27.78 5.68
N ALA A 219 46.27 28.25 6.48
CA ALA A 219 44.95 28.63 5.99
C ALA A 219 44.97 30.01 5.29
N SER A 220 45.68 30.98 5.89
CA SER A 220 45.88 32.33 5.34
C SER A 220 46.64 32.33 4.01
N VAL A 221 47.75 31.59 3.92
CA VAL A 221 48.56 31.48 2.69
C VAL A 221 47.77 30.82 1.56
N ARG A 222 46.97 29.78 1.86
CA ARG A 222 46.09 29.13 0.87
C ARG A 222 44.96 30.05 0.39
N ALA A 223 44.38 30.85 1.28
CA ALA A 223 43.38 31.85 0.90
C ALA A 223 43.97 32.92 -0.02
N ALA A 224 45.15 33.46 0.32
CA ALA A 224 45.84 34.46 -0.50
C ALA A 224 46.25 33.91 -1.88
N ALA A 225 46.73 32.65 -1.95
CA ALA A 225 47.06 32.00 -3.21
C ALA A 225 45.83 31.78 -4.11
N ARG A 226 44.67 31.42 -3.53
CA ARG A 226 43.41 31.29 -4.26
C ARG A 226 42.92 32.62 -4.82
N ASP A 227 42.96 33.68 -4.02
CA ASP A 227 42.55 35.02 -4.48
C ASP A 227 43.42 35.52 -5.65
N SER A 228 44.73 35.24 -5.61
CA SER A 228 45.63 35.56 -6.72
C SER A 228 45.28 34.74 -7.98
N ALA A 229 44.98 33.46 -7.83
CA ALA A 229 44.58 32.59 -8.94
C ALA A 229 43.24 33.03 -9.57
N VAL A 230 42.25 33.39 -8.75
CA VAL A 230 40.95 33.90 -9.24
C VAL A 230 41.12 35.22 -10.01
N LYS A 231 41.95 36.14 -9.52
CA LYS A 231 42.26 37.40 -10.22
C LYS A 231 42.93 37.15 -11.58
N PHE A 232 43.87 36.21 -11.63
CA PHE A 232 44.54 35.82 -12.88
C PHE A 232 43.58 35.16 -13.87
N LEU A 233 42.73 34.24 -13.40
CA LEU A 233 41.74 33.57 -14.25
C LEU A 233 40.70 34.56 -14.78
N ARG A 234 40.26 35.54 -13.98
CA ARG A 234 39.34 36.60 -14.44
C ARG A 234 39.97 37.51 -15.49
N SER A 235 41.22 37.92 -15.32
CA SER A 235 41.90 38.78 -16.30
C SER A 235 42.11 38.05 -17.63
N LYS A 236 42.45 36.75 -17.60
CA LYS A 236 42.55 35.91 -18.79
C LYS A 236 41.19 35.59 -19.41
N ALA A 237 40.14 35.37 -18.60
CA ALA A 237 38.79 35.18 -19.10
C ALA A 237 38.27 36.40 -19.87
N GLN A 238 38.58 37.61 -19.39
CA GLN A 238 38.25 38.86 -20.08
C GLN A 238 39.07 39.06 -21.36
N ALA A 239 40.37 38.76 -21.32
CA ALA A 239 41.24 38.89 -22.50
C ALA A 239 40.93 37.88 -23.61
N LEU A 240 40.48 36.67 -23.25
CA LEU A 240 40.15 35.59 -24.19
C LEU A 240 38.64 35.42 -24.44
N SER A 241 37.80 36.31 -23.89
CA SER A 241 36.33 36.23 -23.92
C SER A 241 35.75 34.83 -23.62
N SER A 242 36.44 34.07 -22.76
CA SER A 242 36.10 32.67 -22.48
C SER A 242 35.14 32.55 -21.31
N LYS A 243 33.93 32.08 -21.61
CA LYS A 243 32.87 31.83 -20.62
C LYS A 243 33.25 30.72 -19.62
N VAL A 244 34.04 29.75 -20.05
CA VAL A 244 34.51 28.61 -19.22
C VAL A 244 35.51 29.06 -18.15
N LEU A 245 36.41 30.00 -18.49
CA LEU A 245 37.36 30.55 -17.52
C LEU A 245 36.67 31.49 -16.52
N ALA A 246 35.62 32.19 -16.95
CA ALA A 246 34.82 33.04 -16.08
C ALA A 246 34.01 32.22 -15.05
N THR A 247 33.42 31.09 -15.44
CA THR A 247 32.71 30.19 -14.51
C THR A 247 33.67 29.51 -13.55
N ALA A 248 34.82 29.01 -14.03
CA ALA A 248 35.83 28.39 -13.16
C ALA A 248 36.38 29.38 -12.10
N ALA A 249 36.54 30.66 -12.45
CA ALA A 249 36.95 31.69 -11.50
C ALA A 249 35.86 32.07 -10.48
N ALA A 250 34.58 31.84 -10.78
CA ALA A 250 33.48 32.02 -9.84
C ALA A 250 33.40 30.83 -8.87
N ASP A 251 33.52 29.60 -9.37
CA ASP A 251 33.45 28.38 -8.57
C ASP A 251 34.61 28.26 -7.55
N ILE A 252 35.80 28.77 -7.90
CA ILE A 252 36.96 28.80 -6.98
C ILE A 252 36.82 29.91 -5.93
N ALA A 253 36.06 30.97 -6.23
CA ALA A 253 35.83 32.07 -5.29
C ALA A 253 34.80 31.71 -4.20
N GLU A 254 33.86 30.82 -4.52
CA GLU A 254 32.98 30.24 -3.51
C GLU A 254 33.75 29.26 -2.62
N ASN A 255 33.66 29.44 -1.30
CA ASN A 255 34.31 28.54 -0.36
C ASN A 255 33.50 27.23 -0.31
N PRO A 256 34.04 26.10 -0.84
CA PRO A 256 33.27 24.86 -1.01
C PRO A 256 32.81 24.24 0.32
N PHE A 257 33.37 24.72 1.45
CA PHE A 257 33.05 24.26 2.79
C PHE A 257 32.18 25.24 3.59
N ALA A 258 31.78 26.39 3.03
CA ALA A 258 30.94 27.36 3.73
C ALA A 258 29.66 26.70 4.28
N LYS A 259 29.00 25.88 3.45
CA LYS A 259 27.79 25.13 3.81
C LYS A 259 28.04 24.07 4.90
N VAL A 260 29.21 23.42 4.88
CA VAL A 260 29.60 22.42 5.89
C VAL A 260 29.92 23.11 7.23
N VAL A 261 30.57 24.27 7.19
CA VAL A 261 30.86 25.08 8.37
C VAL A 261 29.58 25.63 9.00
N GLU A 262 28.61 26.03 8.19
CA GLU A 262 27.30 26.46 8.66
C GLU A 262 26.51 25.31 9.33
N MET A 263 26.56 24.12 8.74
CA MET A 263 25.96 22.91 9.32
C MET A 263 26.65 22.46 10.63
N MET A 264 27.98 22.62 10.74
CA MET A 264 28.66 22.38 12.02
C MET A 264 28.31 23.43 13.08
N LYS A 265 28.15 24.70 12.69
CA LYS A 265 27.70 25.76 13.61
C LYS A 265 26.27 25.52 14.10
N SER A 266 25.37 25.06 13.24
CA SER A 266 24.00 24.73 13.65
C SER A 266 23.94 23.52 14.58
N LEU A 267 24.76 22.49 14.33
CA LEU A 267 24.89 21.35 15.24
C LEU A 267 25.47 21.76 16.61
N LEU A 268 26.51 22.61 16.63
CA LEU A 268 27.08 23.13 17.88
C LEU A 268 26.11 24.04 18.66
N ALA A 269 25.26 24.80 17.98
CA ALA A 269 24.23 25.61 18.62
C ALA A 269 23.17 24.71 19.28
N ARG A 270 22.72 23.67 18.57
CA ARG A 270 21.75 22.70 19.08
C ARG A 270 22.27 21.93 20.31
N LEU A 271 23.56 21.58 20.31
CA LEU A 271 24.23 20.91 21.44
C LEU A 271 24.49 21.82 22.66
N LYS A 272 24.27 23.14 22.53
CA LYS A 272 24.35 24.10 23.65
C LYS A 272 22.98 24.51 24.20
N GLU A 273 21.91 24.27 23.45
CA GLU A 273 20.52 24.51 23.88
C GLU A 273 19.92 23.30 24.62
N GLU A 274 20.49 22.10 24.42
CA GLU A 274 20.30 20.92 25.28
C GLU A 274 21.24 20.95 26.50
#